data_AF-A0A6J7QRR2-F1
#
_entry.id   AF-A0A6J7QRR2-F1
#
_cell.length_a   1.000
_cell.length_b   1.000
_cell.length_c   1.000
_cell.angle_alpha   90.00
_cell.angle_beta   90.00
_cell.angle_gamma   90.00
#
_symmetry.space_group_name_H-M   'P 1'
#
loop_
_entity.id
_entity.type
_entity.pdbx_description
1 polymer ?
#
loop_
_entity_poly.entity_id
_entity_poly.type
_entity_poly.pdbx_seq_one_letter_code
_entity_poly.pdbx_strand_id
1 'polypeptide(L)' 'MVAVGLGNLVNLFDPEVVVIGGGVSALGEPLRSAIVAHLPAWVFGAPQRTKLRVELAELGERAGAIGAALLGAAPPD' A
#
# COMPACT_ATOMS: atom_id res chain seq x y z
N MET A 1 8.64 -11.43 -2.88
CA MET A 1 9.39 -10.53 -1.97
C MET A 1 8.56 -9.34 -1.49
N VAL A 2 7.75 -8.69 -2.35
CA VAL A 2 6.86 -7.56 -1.93
C VAL A 2 6.02 -7.90 -0.69
N ALA A 3 5.37 -9.07 -0.66
CA ALA A 3 4.54 -9.50 0.48
C ALA A 3 5.33 -9.65 1.80
N VAL A 4 6.61 -10.02 1.75
CA VAL A 4 7.48 -10.13 2.94
C VAL A 4 7.74 -8.74 3.52
N GLY A 5 8.17 -7.80 2.67
CA GLY A 5 8.43 -6.43 3.08
C GLY A 5 7.17 -5.74 3.61
N LEU A 6 6.03 -5.94 2.94
CA LEU A 6 4.74 -5.47 3.43
C LEU A 6 4.34 -6.12 4.75
N GLY A 7 4.56 -7.43 4.94
CA GLY A 7 4.31 -8.10 6.20
C GLY A 7 5.05 -7.46 7.37
N ASN A 8 6.32 -7.10 7.17
CA ASN A 8 7.11 -6.38 8.18
C ASN A 8 6.50 -5.02 8.53
N LEU A 9 6.10 -4.24 7.53
CA LEU A 9 5.49 -2.92 7.73
C LEU A 9 4.12 -3.04 8.41
N VAL A 10 3.31 -4.03 8.01
CA VAL A 10 2.00 -4.29 8.62
C VAL A 10 2.17 -4.68 10.09
N ASN A 11 3.15 -5.54 10.41
CA ASN A 11 3.41 -5.92 11.80
C ASN A 11 3.94 -4.74 12.64
N LEU A 12 4.63 -3.78 12.04
CA LEU A 12 5.20 -2.63 12.74
C LEU A 12 4.18 -1.51 12.98
N PHE A 13 3.31 -1.24 12.00
CA PHE A 13 2.43 -0.08 12.00
C PHE A 13 0.95 -0.40 12.20
N ASP A 14 0.53 -1.65 12.02
CA ASP A 14 -0.87 -2.09 12.04
C ASP A 14 -1.84 -1.18 11.25
N PRO A 15 -1.57 -0.91 9.96
CA PRO A 15 -2.38 0.03 9.20
C PRO A 15 -3.73 -0.58 8.80
N GLU A 16 -4.72 0.28 8.59
CA GLU A 16 -5.99 -0.12 7.98
C GLU A 16 -5.89 -0.32 6.45
N VAL A 17 -4.95 0.38 5.81
CA VAL A 17 -4.76 0.40 4.35
C VAL A 17 -3.28 0.47 3.99
N VAL A 18 -2.89 -0.31 2.97
CA VAL A 18 -1.64 -0.17 2.24
C VAL A 18 -1.95 0.21 0.81
N VAL A 19 -1.38 1.33 0.34
CA VAL A 19 -1.52 1.79 -1.05
C VAL A 19 -0.21 1.51 -1.80
N ILE A 20 -0.29 0.77 -2.90
CA ILE A 20 0.85 0.46 -3.76
C ILE A 20 0.89 1.46 -4.93
N GLY A 21 1.92 2.31 -4.92
CA GLY A 21 2.18 3.29 -5.97
C GLY A 21 3.39 2.95 -6.85
N GLY A 22 3.84 3.96 -7.60
CA GLY A 22 4.96 3.85 -8.55
C GLY A 22 4.60 3.10 -9.83
N GLY A 23 5.54 2.99 -10.77
CA GLY A 23 5.27 2.39 -12.09
C GLY A 23 4.79 0.93 -12.04
N VAL A 24 5.11 0.19 -10.97
CA VAL A 24 4.67 -1.20 -10.79
C VAL A 24 3.16 -1.31 -10.56
N SER A 25 2.50 -0.28 -10.01
CA SER A 25 1.05 -0.30 -9.77
C SER A 25 0.23 -0.36 -11.06
N ALA A 26 0.83 -0.01 -12.22
CA ALA A 26 0.22 -0.14 -13.54
C ALA A 26 -0.10 -1.60 -13.91
N LEU A 27 0.50 -2.59 -13.24
CA LEU A 27 0.15 -4.00 -13.40
C LEU A 27 -1.28 -4.32 -12.94
N GLY A 28 -1.91 -3.46 -12.14
CA GLY A 28 -3.32 -3.59 -11.80
C GLY A 28 -3.65 -4.80 -10.90
N GLU A 29 -4.83 -5.36 -11.12
CA GLU A 29 -5.39 -6.45 -10.32
C GLU A 29 -4.48 -7.69 -10.19
N PRO A 30 -3.75 -8.15 -11.23
CA PRO A 30 -2.77 -9.22 -11.08
C PRO A 30 -1.74 -8.97 -9.97
N LEU A 31 -1.23 -7.74 -9.83
CA LEU A 31 -0.32 -7.37 -8.75
C LEU A 31 -1.02 -7.38 -7.40
N ARG A 32 -2.17 -6.70 -7.32
CA ARG A 32 -2.94 -6.57 -6.08
C ARG A 32 -3.36 -7.93 -5.52
N SER A 33 -3.96 -8.77 -6.35
CA SER A 33 -4.40 -10.12 -5.98
C SER A 33 -3.23 -11.00 -5.54
N ALA A 34 -2.09 -10.94 -6.22
CA ALA A 34 -0.88 -11.65 -5.80
C ALA A 34 -0.39 -11.19 -4.41
N ILE A 35 -0.39 -9.89 -4.13
CA ILE A 35 -0.01 -9.38 -2.81
C ILE A 35 -0.98 -9.89 -1.74
N VAL A 36 -2.29 -9.74 -1.96
CA VAL A 36 -3.33 -10.16 -1.02
C VAL A 36 -3.25 -11.66 -0.72
N ALA A 37 -2.95 -12.49 -1.73
CA ALA A 37 -2.81 -13.93 -1.56
C ALA A 37 -1.60 -14.33 -0.70
N HIS A 38 -0.48 -13.61 -0.81
CA HIS A 38 0.77 -14.00 -0.15
C HIS A 38 1.04 -13.27 1.17
N LEU A 39 0.42 -12.11 1.40
CA LEU A 39 0.65 -11.28 2.58
C LEU A 39 0.30 -11.97 3.92
N PRO A 40 -0.79 -12.76 4.05
CA PRO A 40 -1.15 -13.39 5.32
C PRO A 40 -0.07 -14.30 5.91
N ALA A 41 0.81 -14.87 5.09
CA ALA A 41 1.92 -15.71 5.55
C ALA A 41 2.98 -14.92 6.36
N TRP A 42 2.97 -13.58 6.30
CA TRP A 42 3.97 -12.71 6.90
C TRP A 42 3.40 -11.77 7.98
N VAL A 43 2.10 -11.89 8.29
CA VAL A 43 1.39 -11.01 9.24
C VAL A 43 1.00 -11.78 10.50
N PHE A 44 1.35 -11.24 11.67
CA PHE A 44 1.03 -11.88 12.95
C PHE A 44 -0.48 -11.88 13.21
N GLY A 45 -1.01 -13.08 13.52
CA GLY A 45 -2.43 -13.27 13.80
C GLY A 45 -3.33 -12.97 12.61
N ALA A 46 -2.85 -13.11 11.37
CA ALA A 46 -3.60 -12.75 10.16
C ALA A 46 -5.07 -13.26 10.14
N PRO A 47 -5.41 -14.49 10.59
CA PRO A 47 -6.81 -14.95 10.64
C PRO A 47 -7.71 -14.19 11.62
N GLN A 48 -7.12 -13.53 12.63
CA GLN A 48 -7.85 -12.85 13.70
C GLN A 48 -7.87 -11.32 13.54
N ARG A 49 -7.10 -10.76 12.60
CA ARG A 49 -7.07 -9.31 12.36
C ARG A 49 -8.26 -8.84 11.55
N THR A 50 -8.64 -7.58 11.76
CA THR A 50 -9.45 -6.85 10.79
C THR A 50 -8.78 -6.89 9.42
N LYS A 51 -9.58 -7.07 8.36
CA LYS A 51 -9.06 -7.23 7.01
C LYS A 51 -8.33 -5.95 6.56
N LEU A 52 -7.00 -6.05 6.45
CA LEU A 52 -6.16 -5.02 5.83
C LEU A 52 -6.59 -4.81 4.37
N ARG A 53 -6.77 -3.55 3.97
CA ARG A 53 -7.03 -3.19 2.57
C ARG A 53 -5.70 -2.98 1.83
N VAL A 54 -5.55 -3.66 0.69
CA VAL A 54 -4.43 -3.42 -0.24
C VAL A 54 -5.02 -2.80 -1.49
N GLU A 55 -4.66 -1.55 -1.74
CA GLU A 55 -5.16 -0.74 -2.85
C GLU A 55 -4.02 -0.34 -3.78
N LEU A 56 -4.36 -0.01 -5.02
CA LEU A 56 -3.41 0.57 -5.98
C LEU A 56 -3.60 2.08 -6.03
N ALA A 57 -2.51 2.83 -6.20
CA ALA A 57 -2.61 4.28 -6.30
C ALA A 57 -3.43 4.68 -7.55
N GLU A 58 -4.61 5.27 -7.33
CA GLU A 58 -5.55 5.66 -8.40
C GLU A 58 -4.97 6.73 -9.34
N LEU A 59 -4.10 7.58 -8.81
CA LEU A 59 -3.43 8.64 -9.59
C LEU A 59 -2.23 8.09 -10.39
N GLY A 60 -1.88 6.81 -10.22
CA GLY A 60 -0.77 6.15 -10.91
C GLY A 60 0.55 6.89 -10.73
N GLU A 61 1.29 7.06 -11.82
CA GLU A 61 2.57 7.80 -11.85
C GLU A 61 2.46 9.25 -11.38
N ARG A 62 1.26 9.86 -11.47
CA ARG A 62 1.02 11.25 -11.08
C ARG A 62 0.86 11.43 -9.57
N ALA A 63 0.70 10.35 -8.80
CA ALA A 63 0.45 10.41 -7.36
C ALA A 63 1.50 11.26 -6.62
N GLY A 64 2.79 11.07 -6.95
CA GLY A 64 3.88 11.83 -6.35
C GLY A 64 3.86 13.31 -6.72
N ALA A 65 3.67 13.64 -8.00
CA ALA A 65 3.64 15.01 -8.48
C ALA A 65 2.44 15.79 -7.90
N ILE A 66 1.27 15.17 -7.85
CA ILE A 66 0.06 15.76 -7.25
C ILE A 66 0.27 15.98 -5.75
N GLY A 67 0.81 14.99 -5.04
CA GLY A 67 1.13 15.13 -3.62
C GLY A 67 2.10 16.26 -3.33
N ALA A 68 3.17 16.38 -4.13
CA ALA A 68 4.14 17.46 -4.01
C ALA A 68 3.52 18.85 -4.25
N ALA A 69 2.67 18.99 -5.27
CA ALA A 69 1.97 20.24 -5.55
C ALA A 69 1.04 20.65 -4.40
N LEU A 70 0.29 19.70 -3.83
CA LEU A 70 -0.59 19.96 -2.69
C LEU A 70 0.19 20.34 -1.43
N LEU A 71 1.31 19.67 -1.15
CA LEU A 71 2.20 19.99 -0.03
C LEU A 71 2.80 21.39 -0.18
N GLY A 72 3.25 21.77 -1.38
CA GLY A 72 3.81 23.11 -1.63
C GLY A 72 2.77 24.23 -1.65
N ALA A 73 1.50 23.90 -1.93
CA ALA A 73 0.39 24.85 -1.88
C ALA A 73 -0.25 24.98 -0.47
N ALA A 74 0.10 24.10 0.47
CA ALA A 74 -0.38 24.18 1.83
C ALA A 74 0.13 25.48 2.48
N PRO A 75 -0.73 26.25 3.16
CA PRO A 75 -0.28 27.42 3.89
C PRO A 75 0.76 26.99 4.94
N PRO A 76 1.84 27.76 5.15
CA PRO A 76 2.79 27.47 6.21
C PRO A 76 2.11 27.56 7.57
N ASP A 77 2.39 26.58 8.43
CA ASP A 77 2.02 26.60 9.85
C ASP A 77 2.69 27.77 10.60
#